data_AF-A0A916QWB6-F1
#
_entry.id   AF-A0A916QWB6-F1
#
_cell.length_a   1.000
_cell.length_b   1.000
_cell.length_c   1.000
_cell.angle_alpha   90.00
_cell.angle_beta   90.00
_cell.angle_gamma   90.00
#
_symmetry.space_group_name_H-M   'P 1'
#
loop_
_entity.id
_entity.type
_entity.pdbx_description
1 polymer ?
#
loop_
_entity_poly.entity_id
_entity_poly.type
_entity_poly.pdbx_seq_one_letter_code
_entity_poly.pdbx_strand_id
1 'polypeptide(L)'
;MLTLIFVELPKFKKALSELNTLADKWIYFLKEATHLDEIPENLGEVAEIEKALNIANKINLTAEELDIVERRAIAMQDERGRITYAAEQGEVKGRQKEAIALIMLLITQRFGEVSEDIKERVESLPLANLESLVKAFLNFNSLADLENWLEES
;
A
#
# COMPACT_ATOMS: atom_id res chain seq x y z
N MET A 1 30.39 -23.77 -10.31
CA MET A 1 31.83 -23.52 -10.06
C MET A 1 31.99 -22.06 -9.70
N LEU A 2 32.69 -21.76 -8.61
CA LEU A 2 33.07 -20.39 -8.26
C LEU A 2 34.37 -20.05 -9.00
N THR A 3 34.41 -18.91 -9.67
CA THR A 3 35.60 -18.40 -10.36
C THR A 3 36.23 -17.31 -9.52
N LEU A 4 37.49 -17.50 -9.11
CA LEU A 4 38.25 -16.48 -8.40
C LEU A 4 38.93 -15.55 -9.42
N ILE A 5 38.67 -14.25 -9.32
CA ILE A 5 39.29 -13.23 -10.16
C ILE A 5 40.14 -12.33 -9.26
N PHE A 6 41.44 -12.24 -9.56
CA PHE A 6 42.36 -11.34 -8.88
C PHE A 6 42.50 -10.05 -9.69
N VAL A 7 42.32 -8.90 -9.03
CA VAL A 7 42.27 -7.58 -9.69
C VAL A 7 43.08 -6.58 -8.89
N GLU A 8 43.92 -5.81 -9.59
CA GLU A 8 44.60 -4.64 -9.03
C GLU A 8 43.89 -3.35 -9.48
N LEU A 9 43.17 -2.70 -8.57
CA LEU A 9 42.37 -1.50 -8.86
C LEU A 9 43.17 -0.36 -9.52
N PRO A 10 44.43 -0.04 -9.15
CA PRO A 10 45.20 1.02 -9.81
C PRO A 10 45.44 0.77 -11.30
N LYS A 11 45.51 -0.50 -11.71
CA LYS A 11 45.72 -0.92 -13.10
C LYS A 11 44.42 -0.95 -13.91
N PHE A 12 43.26 -0.82 -13.27
CA PHE A 12 41.97 -0.77 -13.95
C PHE A 12 41.68 0.64 -14.51
N LYS A 13 41.72 0.75 -15.85
CA LYS A 13 41.61 2.02 -16.60
C LYS A 13 40.43 2.06 -17.57
N LYS A 14 39.58 1.03 -17.59
CA LYS A 14 38.43 0.95 -18.51
C LYS A 14 37.40 2.05 -18.20
N ALA A 15 36.84 2.66 -19.24
CA ALA A 15 35.72 3.59 -19.16
C ALA A 15 34.36 2.85 -19.18
N LEU A 16 33.27 3.56 -18.88
CA LEU A 16 31.90 3.00 -18.84
C LEU A 16 31.50 2.27 -20.12
N SER A 17 31.91 2.76 -21.29
CA SER A 17 31.63 2.14 -22.60
C SER A 17 32.40 0.84 -22.84
N GLU A 18 33.42 0.55 -22.03
CA GLU A 18 34.30 -0.61 -22.17
C GLU A 18 33.97 -1.73 -21.17
N LEU A 19 32.89 -1.56 -20.38
CA LEU A 19 32.44 -2.52 -19.36
C LEU A 19 31.62 -3.65 -19.98
N ASN A 20 32.32 -4.57 -20.62
CA ASN A 20 31.70 -5.66 -21.40
C ASN A 20 31.38 -6.92 -20.56
N THR A 21 31.93 -7.04 -19.35
CA THR A 21 31.75 -8.23 -18.50
C THR A 21 31.22 -7.86 -17.12
N LEU A 22 30.55 -8.81 -16.46
CA LEU A 22 30.07 -8.63 -15.08
C LEU A 22 31.23 -8.28 -14.12
N ALA A 23 32.40 -8.88 -14.32
CA ALA A 23 33.59 -8.55 -13.54
C ALA A 23 34.03 -7.09 -13.76
N ASP A 24 34.07 -6.61 -15.01
CA ASP A 24 34.40 -5.21 -15.30
C ASP A 24 33.44 -4.24 -14.61
N LYS A 25 32.13 -4.54 -14.63
CA LYS A 25 31.10 -3.73 -13.97
C LYS A 25 31.31 -3.69 -12.44
N TRP A 26 31.61 -4.84 -11.80
CA TRP A 26 31.91 -4.89 -10.36
C TRP A 26 33.22 -4.18 -9.99
N ILE A 27 34.27 -4.32 -10.80
CA ILE A 27 35.56 -3.65 -10.56
C ILE A 27 35.40 -2.14 -10.70
N TYR A 28 34.69 -1.69 -11.73
CA TYR A 28 34.39 -0.27 -11.93
C TYR A 28 33.60 0.29 -10.74
N PHE A 29 32.53 -0.39 -10.32
CA PHE A 29 31.77 -0.04 -9.12
C PHE A 29 32.69 0.11 -7.90
N LEU A 30 33.50 -0.90 -7.57
CA LEU A 30 34.37 -0.86 -6.38
C LEU A 30 35.40 0.27 -6.41
N LYS A 31 35.78 0.73 -7.61
CA LYS A 31 36.76 1.81 -7.79
C LYS A 31 36.12 3.20 -7.76
N GLU A 32 34.94 3.35 -8.38
CA GLU A 32 34.34 4.66 -8.66
C GLU A 32 33.08 4.95 -7.83
N ALA A 33 32.59 4.02 -7.00
CA ALA A 33 31.34 4.16 -6.22
C ALA A 33 31.27 5.41 -5.33
N THR A 34 32.40 5.97 -4.89
CA THR A 34 32.45 7.19 -4.08
C THR A 34 32.34 8.49 -4.89
N HIS A 35 32.44 8.39 -6.22
CA HIS A 35 32.47 9.53 -7.14
C HIS A 35 31.32 9.49 -8.17
N LEU A 36 30.40 8.53 -8.03
CA LEU A 36 29.26 8.40 -8.93
C LEU A 36 28.07 9.18 -8.36
N ASP A 37 27.82 10.36 -8.94
CA ASP A 37 26.67 11.20 -8.59
C ASP A 37 25.35 10.58 -9.09
N GLU A 38 25.40 9.89 -10.23
CA GLU A 38 24.26 9.19 -10.83
C GLU A 38 24.64 7.75 -11.19
N ILE A 39 23.64 6.85 -11.22
CA ILE A 39 23.82 5.46 -11.61
C ILE A 39 23.89 5.39 -13.14
N PRO A 40 25.04 5.01 -13.74
CA PRO A 40 25.15 4.89 -15.19
C PRO A 40 24.30 3.71 -15.70
N GLU A 41 23.62 3.90 -16.83
CA GLU A 41 22.70 2.92 -17.43
C GLU A 41 23.33 1.53 -17.58
N ASN A 42 24.57 1.45 -18.10
CA ASN A 42 25.32 0.20 -18.27
C ASN A 42 25.54 -0.56 -16.95
N LEU A 43 25.76 0.15 -15.83
CA LEU A 43 25.89 -0.48 -14.51
C LEU A 43 24.53 -0.82 -13.89
N GLY A 44 23.52 0.02 -14.12
CA GLY A 44 22.15 -0.15 -13.63
C GLY A 44 21.42 -1.37 -14.20
N GLU A 45 21.86 -1.91 -15.34
CA GLU A 45 21.33 -3.17 -15.90
C GLU A 45 21.47 -4.38 -14.94
N VAL A 46 22.45 -4.35 -14.04
CA VAL A 46 22.68 -5.42 -13.07
C VAL A 46 22.05 -5.02 -11.74
N ALA A 47 20.93 -5.66 -11.40
CA ALA A 47 20.12 -5.31 -10.22
C ALA A 47 20.92 -5.28 -8.91
N GLU A 48 21.90 -6.17 -8.73
CA GLU A 48 22.76 -6.20 -7.55
C GLU A 48 23.71 -5.00 -7.48
N ILE A 49 24.26 -4.56 -8.63
CA ILE A 49 25.14 -3.40 -8.73
C ILE A 49 24.33 -2.12 -8.56
N GLU A 50 23.15 -2.03 -9.17
CA GLU A 50 22.21 -0.92 -8.97
C GLU A 50 21.87 -0.75 -7.48
N LYS A 51 21.56 -1.86 -6.80
CA LYS A 51 21.29 -1.84 -5.35
C LYS A 51 22.50 -1.39 -4.54
N ALA A 52 23.70 -1.85 -4.88
CA ALA A 52 24.93 -1.47 -4.20
C ALA A 52 25.29 0.01 -4.42
N LEU A 53 25.11 0.55 -5.64
CA LEU A 53 25.27 1.96 -5.97
C LEU A 53 24.27 2.83 -5.21
N ASN A 54 23.01 2.42 -5.14
CA ASN A 54 22.01 3.13 -4.35
C ASN A 54 22.38 3.23 -2.86
N ILE A 55 23.05 2.21 -2.30
CA ILE A 55 23.54 2.23 -0.92
C ILE A 55 24.76 3.16 -0.80
N ALA A 56 25.72 3.05 -1.72
CA ALA A 56 26.92 3.90 -1.73
C ALA A 56 26.56 5.38 -1.88
N ASN A 57 25.66 5.73 -2.79
CA ASN A 57 25.22 7.10 -3.01
C ASN A 57 24.55 7.67 -1.76
N LYS A 58 23.74 6.87 -1.05
CA LYS A 58 23.18 7.28 0.25
C LYS A 58 24.24 7.59 1.31
N ILE A 59 25.34 6.86 1.32
CA ILE A 59 26.46 7.09 2.25
C ILE A 59 27.24 8.35 1.87
N ASN A 60 27.33 8.67 0.58
CA ASN A 60 28.02 9.86 0.09
C ASN A 60 27.19 11.15 0.20
N LEU A 61 25.91 11.08 0.59
CA LEU A 61 25.07 12.27 0.72
C LEU A 61 25.63 13.22 1.77
N THR A 62 25.63 14.50 1.43
CA THR A 62 25.80 15.55 2.43
C THR A 62 24.60 15.60 3.36
N ALA A 63 24.75 16.25 4.52
CA ALA A 63 23.64 16.40 5.48
C ALA A 63 22.42 17.13 4.87
N GLU A 64 22.64 18.07 3.95
CA GLU A 64 21.57 18.80 3.26
C GLU A 64 20.84 17.92 2.25
N GLU A 65 21.56 17.16 1.43
CA GLU A 65 20.96 16.23 0.47
C GLU A 65 20.20 15.10 1.17
N LEU A 66 20.73 14.61 2.30
CA LEU A 66 20.06 13.61 3.12
C LEU A 66 18.71 14.14 3.64
N ASP A 67 18.66 15.37 4.19
CA ASP A 67 17.40 15.98 4.66
C ASP A 67 16.37 16.11 3.52
N ILE A 68 16.80 16.50 2.31
CA ILE A 68 15.91 16.57 1.15
C ILE A 68 15.32 15.20 0.79
N VAL A 69 16.17 14.16 0.76
CA VAL A 69 15.74 12.78 0.47
C VAL A 69 14.79 12.25 1.54
N GLU A 70 15.10 12.46 2.82
CA GLU A 70 14.27 12.03 3.94
C GLU A 70 12.90 12.71 3.93
N ARG A 71 12.85 14.04 3.74
CA ARG A 71 11.57 14.76 3.63
C ARG A 71 10.71 14.26 2.48
N ARG A 72 11.32 14.00 1.33
CA ARG A 72 10.61 13.43 0.19
C ARG A 72 10.07 12.03 0.51
N ALA A 73 10.85 11.19 1.18
CA ALA A 73 10.44 9.85 1.57
C ALA A 73 9.25 9.89 2.54
N ILE A 74 9.30 10.77 3.54
CA ILE A 74 8.20 10.99 4.50
C ILE A 74 6.93 11.42 3.75
N ALA A 75 7.01 12.44 2.90
CA ALA A 75 5.85 12.91 2.13
C ALA A 75 5.24 11.82 1.24
N MET A 76 6.06 11.00 0.60
CA MET A 76 5.58 9.86 -0.20
C MET A 76 4.91 8.80 0.65
N GLN A 77 5.42 8.53 1.85
CA GLN A 77 4.83 7.58 2.79
C GLN A 77 3.48 8.09 3.31
N ASP A 78 3.40 9.37 3.68
CA ASP A 78 2.16 10.02 4.12
C ASP A 78 1.09 9.97 3.03
N GLU A 79 1.45 10.26 1.78
CA GLU A 79 0.51 10.19 0.66
C GLU A 79 -0.01 8.77 0.43
N ARG A 80 0.88 7.76 0.48
CA ARG A 80 0.48 6.35 0.39
C ARG A 80 -0.45 5.95 1.53
N GLY A 81 -0.15 6.39 2.75
CA GLY A 81 -0.99 6.16 3.92
C GLY A 81 -2.38 6.79 3.74
N ARG A 82 -2.44 8.03 3.24
CA ARG A 82 -3.69 8.74 2.96
C ARG A 82 -4.55 8.01 1.92
N ILE A 83 -3.96 7.56 0.82
CA ILE A 83 -4.69 6.81 -0.23
C ILE A 83 -5.20 5.48 0.31
N THR A 84 -4.36 4.74 1.04
CA THR A 84 -4.72 3.43 1.61
C THR A 84 -5.89 3.59 2.60
N TYR A 85 -5.78 4.54 3.53
CA TYR A 85 -6.84 4.83 4.47
C TYR A 85 -8.14 5.26 3.77
N ALA A 86 -8.06 6.11 2.75
CA ALA A 86 -9.23 6.51 1.97
C ALA A 86 -9.92 5.33 1.27
N ALA A 87 -9.14 4.39 0.73
CA ALA A 87 -9.66 3.17 0.11
C ALA A 87 -10.37 2.26 1.13
N GLU A 88 -9.73 2.00 2.28
CA GLU A 88 -10.32 1.20 3.37
C GLU A 88 -11.62 1.83 3.90
N GLN A 89 -11.62 3.15 4.13
CA GLN A 89 -12.82 3.87 4.54
C GLN A 89 -13.91 3.82 3.47
N GLY A 90 -13.53 3.87 2.19
CA GLY A 90 -14.44 3.71 1.05
C GLY A 90 -15.11 2.34 1.04
N GLU A 91 -14.35 1.27 1.27
CA GLU A 91 -14.85 -0.10 1.33
C GLU A 91 -15.83 -0.29 2.49
N VAL A 92 -15.45 0.16 3.70
CA VAL A 92 -16.32 0.07 4.90
C VAL A 92 -17.63 0.82 4.68
N LYS A 93 -17.57 2.07 4.17
CA LYS A 93 -18.77 2.86 3.85
C LYS A 93 -19.61 2.21 2.75
N GLY A 94 -18.97 1.61 1.74
CA GLY A 94 -19.65 0.86 0.68
C GLY A 94 -20.46 -0.29 1.23
N ARG A 95 -19.82 -1.14 2.05
CA ARG A 95 -20.47 -2.28 2.71
C ARG A 95 -21.62 -1.85 3.62
N GLN A 96 -21.44 -0.77 4.39
CA GLN A 96 -22.51 -0.26 5.26
C GLN A 96 -23.72 0.22 4.46
N LYS A 97 -23.49 1.00 3.39
CA LYS A 97 -24.58 1.47 2.51
C LYS A 97 -25.30 0.32 1.83
N GLU A 98 -24.56 -0.68 1.34
CA GLU A 98 -25.14 -1.87 0.72
C GLU A 98 -25.99 -2.68 1.72
N ALA A 99 -25.47 -2.89 2.94
CA ALA A 99 -26.20 -3.62 3.97
C ALA A 99 -27.50 -2.90 4.36
N ILE A 100 -27.46 -1.57 4.56
CA ILE A 100 -28.65 -0.76 4.83
C ILE A 100 -29.65 -0.88 3.67
N ALA A 101 -29.21 -0.68 2.42
CA ALA A 101 -30.08 -0.74 1.25
C ALA A 101 -30.75 -2.12 1.12
N LEU A 102 -30.01 -3.20 1.38
CA LEU A 102 -30.54 -4.56 1.35
C LEU A 102 -31.56 -4.81 2.47
N ILE A 103 -31.25 -4.38 3.70
CA ILE A 103 -32.18 -4.49 4.84
C ILE A 103 -33.47 -3.74 4.53
N MET A 104 -33.38 -2.49 4.05
CA MET A 104 -34.54 -1.67 3.69
C MET A 104 -35.36 -2.30 2.58
N LEU A 105 -34.73 -2.88 1.56
CA LEU A 105 -35.39 -3.62 0.51
C LEU A 105 -36.16 -4.83 1.06
N LEU A 106 -35.51 -5.63 1.92
CA LEU A 106 -36.09 -6.83 2.51
C LEU A 106 -37.27 -6.52 3.44
N ILE A 107 -37.12 -5.49 4.28
CA ILE A 107 -38.20 -4.97 5.13
C ILE A 107 -39.38 -4.55 4.27
N THR A 108 -39.14 -3.74 3.24
CA THR A 108 -40.19 -3.22 2.36
C THR A 108 -40.90 -4.33 1.61
N GLN A 109 -40.17 -5.34 1.14
CA GLN A 109 -40.72 -6.47 0.40
C GLN A 109 -41.58 -7.39 1.29
N ARG A 110 -41.21 -7.57 2.56
CA ARG A 110 -41.87 -8.52 3.46
C ARG A 110 -42.99 -7.91 4.28
N PHE A 111 -42.78 -6.69 4.78
CA PHE A 111 -43.67 -6.02 5.72
C PHE A 111 -44.33 -4.76 5.15
N GLY A 112 -43.94 -4.34 3.94
CA GLY A 112 -44.45 -3.11 3.31
C GLY A 112 -43.71 -1.88 3.80
N GLU A 113 -44.30 -0.71 3.55
CA GLU A 113 -43.70 0.57 3.94
C GLU A 113 -43.56 0.67 5.47
N VAL A 114 -42.37 1.04 5.94
CA VAL A 114 -42.06 1.18 7.36
C VAL A 114 -41.94 2.64 7.78
N SER A 115 -42.16 2.88 9.08
CA SER A 115 -42.03 4.19 9.70
C SER A 115 -40.62 4.76 9.54
N GLU A 116 -40.52 6.09 9.56
CA GLU A 116 -39.23 6.79 9.46
C GLU A 116 -38.31 6.45 10.65
N ASP A 117 -38.88 6.20 11.83
CA ASP A 117 -38.15 5.77 13.03
C ASP A 117 -37.33 4.49 12.79
N ILE A 118 -37.94 3.48 12.14
CA ILE A 118 -37.24 2.22 11.82
C ILE A 118 -36.10 2.48 10.84
N LYS A 119 -36.28 3.37 9.87
CA LYS A 119 -35.24 3.71 8.90
C LYS A 119 -34.04 4.36 9.58
N GLU A 120 -34.29 5.39 10.40
CA GLU A 120 -33.25 6.10 11.14
C GLU A 120 -32.48 5.15 12.06
N ARG A 121 -33.18 4.25 12.75
CA ARG A 121 -32.55 3.24 13.61
C ARG A 121 -31.65 2.30 12.81
N VAL A 122 -32.13 1.74 11.70
CA VAL A 122 -31.32 0.88 10.83
C VAL A 122 -30.11 1.64 10.27
N GLU A 123 -30.27 2.87 9.80
CA GLU A 123 -29.18 3.68 9.26
C GLU A 123 -28.10 4.01 10.30
N SER A 124 -28.48 4.12 11.57
CA SER A 124 -27.57 4.39 12.69
C SER A 124 -26.76 3.17 13.16
N LEU A 125 -27.14 1.96 12.74
CA LEU A 125 -26.49 0.74 13.21
C LEU A 125 -25.04 0.62 12.70
N PRO A 126 -24.12 0.11 13.55
CA PRO A 126 -22.78 -0.25 13.09
C PRO A 126 -22.85 -1.42 12.10
N LEU A 127 -21.86 -1.51 11.20
CA LEU A 127 -21.81 -2.55 10.16
C LEU A 127 -21.99 -3.98 10.71
N ALA A 128 -21.41 -4.30 11.87
CA ALA A 128 -21.55 -5.61 12.49
C ALA A 128 -23.01 -5.93 12.89
N ASN A 129 -23.76 -4.93 13.36
CA ASN A 129 -25.17 -5.08 13.70
C ASN A 129 -26.02 -5.19 12.44
N LEU A 130 -25.71 -4.43 11.38
CA LEU A 130 -26.39 -4.59 10.08
C LEU A 130 -26.22 -6.01 9.51
N GLU A 131 -25.02 -6.57 9.54
CA GLU A 131 -24.79 -7.94 9.07
C GLU A 131 -25.50 -8.99 9.93
N SER A 132 -25.62 -8.73 11.24
CA SER A 132 -26.36 -9.58 12.16
C SER A 132 -27.87 -9.48 11.92
N LEU A 133 -28.37 -8.28 11.63
CA LEU A 133 -29.76 -8.04 11.26
C LEU A 133 -30.13 -8.76 9.98
N VAL A 134 -29.30 -8.72 8.93
CA VAL A 134 -29.56 -9.47 7.68
C VAL A 134 -29.74 -10.97 7.94
N LYS A 135 -28.93 -11.55 8.83
CA LYS A 135 -29.03 -12.97 9.19
C LYS A 135 -30.28 -13.26 10.03
N ALA A 136 -30.59 -12.41 11.00
CA ALA A 136 -31.75 -12.56 11.87
C ALA A 136 -33.06 -12.34 11.13
N PHE A 137 -33.08 -11.44 10.14
CA PHE A 137 -34.26 -11.02 9.40
C PHE A 137 -34.99 -12.19 8.72
N LEU A 138 -34.24 -13.20 8.27
CA LEU A 138 -34.82 -14.41 7.67
C LEU A 138 -35.76 -15.15 8.63
N ASN A 139 -35.54 -15.04 9.93
CA ASN A 139 -36.32 -15.72 10.98
C ASN A 139 -37.47 -14.87 11.54
N PHE A 140 -37.58 -13.60 11.18
CA PHE A 140 -38.66 -12.74 11.65
C PHE A 140 -39.99 -13.17 11.03
N ASN A 141 -41.09 -13.13 11.78
CA ASN A 141 -42.42 -13.48 11.30
C ASN A 141 -43.34 -12.26 11.21
N SER A 142 -42.96 -11.16 11.86
CA SER A 142 -43.72 -9.92 11.94
C SER A 142 -42.81 -8.70 12.05
N LEU A 143 -43.40 -7.51 11.88
CA LEU A 143 -42.70 -6.24 12.12
C LEU A 143 -42.32 -6.07 13.60
N ALA A 144 -43.10 -6.62 14.53
CA ALA A 144 -42.79 -6.58 15.96
C ALA A 144 -41.48 -7.32 16.30
N ASP A 145 -41.14 -8.39 15.56
CA ASP A 145 -39.86 -9.09 15.76
C ASP A 145 -38.66 -8.19 15.40
N LEU A 146 -38.81 -7.37 14.35
CA LEU A 146 -37.81 -6.39 13.94
C LEU A 146 -37.68 -5.26 14.97
N GLU A 147 -38.80 -4.70 15.42
CA GLU A 147 -38.81 -3.62 16.42
C GLU A 147 -38.15 -4.07 17.73
N ASN A 148 -38.51 -5.26 18.23
CA ASN A 148 -37.87 -5.85 19.42
C ASN A 148 -36.37 -6.06 19.21
N TRP A 149 -35.96 -6.59 18.05
CA TRP A 149 -34.54 -6.78 17.75
C TRP A 149 -33.77 -5.46 17.77
N LEU A 150 -34.33 -4.41 17.17
CA LEU A 150 -33.73 -3.08 17.13
C LEU A 150 -33.64 -2.43 18.53
N GLU A 151 -34.48 -2.82 19.48
CA GLU A 151 -34.46 -2.33 20.87
C GLU A 151 -33.37 -3.02 21.71
N GLU A 152 -33.04 -4.27 21.38
CA GLU A 152 -32.02 -5.07 22.06
C GLU A 152 -30.60 -4.86 21.50
N SER A 153 -30.49 -4.29 20.29
CA SER A 153 -29.26 -4.18 19.50
C SER A 153 -28.47 -2.88 19.64
#